data_AF-A0A2P4WWT2-F1
#
_entry.id   AF-A0A2P4WWT2-F1
#
_cell.length_a   1.000
_cell.length_b   1.000
_cell.length_c   1.000
_cell.angle_alpha   90.00
_cell.angle_beta   90.00
_cell.angle_gamma   90.00
#
_symmetry.space_group_name_H-M   'P 1'
#
loop_
_entity.id
_entity.type
_entity.pdbx_description
1 polymer ?
#
loop_
_entity_poly.entity_id
_entity_poly.type
_entity_poly.pdbx_seq_one_letter_code
_entity_poly.pdbx_strand_id
1 'polypeptide(L)'
;MPLLLVYGLLMTLTTDGGQVSAGSDRPIASFLRHHTSFVDGTLHPKSQFYQRGEEFDLSVKRDRGVVTCMHNGVVAMGVSLIRELRCLGNQELVQVYHCGPELSDESKKLLFSVDDRLELVDVCGDLVEQRVLSQEMADKFRNWWIKPLATYHTDVRHVMLMDVDDISVK
;
A
#
# COMPACT_ATOMS: atom_id res chain seq x y z
N MET A 1 42.71 20.79 -33.30
CA MET A 1 41.95 20.02 -34.32
C MET A 1 42.80 18.83 -34.74
N PRO A 2 42.28 17.61 -34.79
CA PRO A 2 41.84 16.85 -33.62
C PRO A 2 42.24 15.36 -33.67
N LEU A 3 41.90 14.64 -32.58
CA LEU A 3 41.46 13.23 -32.55
C LEU A 3 42.41 12.17 -33.12
N LEU A 4 43.07 11.44 -32.21
CA LEU A 4 43.30 9.99 -32.28
C LEU A 4 43.82 9.56 -30.91
N LEU A 5 43.58 8.30 -30.52
CA LEU A 5 44.08 7.61 -29.32
C LEU A 5 43.20 7.65 -28.06
N VAL A 6 41.97 7.14 -28.14
CA VAL A 6 41.41 6.40 -26.99
C VAL A 6 40.55 5.25 -27.50
N TYR A 7 41.21 4.16 -27.93
CA TYR A 7 40.58 2.84 -27.96
C TYR A 7 41.65 1.79 -27.64
N GLY A 8 41.46 1.11 -26.52
CA GLY A 8 41.93 -0.26 -26.30
C GLY A 8 43.36 -0.45 -25.79
N LEU A 9 43.55 -0.36 -24.47
CA LEU A 9 44.48 -1.14 -23.64
C LEU A 9 44.26 -0.62 -22.20
N LEU A 10 44.10 -1.39 -21.12
CA LEU A 10 44.75 -2.62 -20.76
C LEU A 10 43.98 -3.20 -19.56
N MET A 11 43.74 -4.51 -19.59
CA MET A 11 43.27 -5.30 -18.46
C MET A 11 44.33 -5.38 -17.34
N THR A 12 43.83 -5.57 -16.12
CA THR A 12 44.41 -6.33 -14.99
C THR A 12 45.43 -5.71 -14.01
N LEU A 13 45.01 -5.78 -12.73
CA LEU A 13 45.71 -6.19 -11.50
C LEU A 13 46.59 -5.17 -10.75
N THR A 14 46.07 -4.71 -9.59
CA THR A 14 46.79 -4.79 -8.30
C THR A 14 45.79 -5.03 -7.16
N THR A 15 45.96 -6.14 -6.45
CA THR A 15 45.49 -6.39 -5.08
C THR A 15 46.29 -5.53 -4.11
N ASP A 16 45.66 -4.82 -3.17
CA ASP A 16 45.91 -4.99 -1.72
C ASP A 16 44.96 -4.09 -0.89
N GLY A 17 44.76 -4.49 0.37
CA GLY A 17 43.74 -3.98 1.28
C GLY A 17 43.78 -2.48 1.58
N GLY A 18 42.58 -1.91 1.67
CA GLY A 18 42.33 -0.61 2.29
C GLY A 18 40.90 -0.54 2.76
N GLN A 19 40.69 -0.62 4.09
CA GLN A 19 39.46 -0.16 4.72
C GLN A 19 39.21 1.28 4.28
N VAL A 20 38.15 1.50 3.50
CA VAL A 20 37.60 2.83 3.30
C VAL A 20 36.28 2.89 4.06
N SER A 21 36.37 3.38 5.29
CA SER A 21 35.22 3.82 6.07
C SER A 21 34.52 4.94 5.30
N ALA A 22 33.48 4.61 4.55
CA ALA A 22 32.53 5.58 4.03
C ALA A 22 31.38 5.70 5.03
N GLY A 23 31.62 6.47 6.09
CA GLY A 23 30.54 7.11 6.80
C GLY A 23 29.85 8.10 5.86
N SER A 24 28.61 7.81 5.48
CA SER A 24 27.70 8.86 5.04
C SER A 24 26.29 8.44 5.43
N ASP A 25 25.75 9.12 6.44
CA ASP A 25 24.33 9.14 6.75
C ASP A 25 23.53 9.34 5.46
N ARG A 26 22.89 8.26 4.99
CA ARG A 26 21.86 8.32 3.96
C ARG A 26 20.56 7.82 4.61
N PRO A 27 19.74 8.71 5.18
CA PRO A 27 18.45 8.34 5.78
C PRO A 27 17.58 7.52 4.82
N ILE A 28 17.69 7.83 3.53
CA ILE A 28 16.91 7.26 2.43
C ILE A 28 17.19 5.77 2.21
N ALA A 29 18.43 5.30 2.42
CA ALA A 29 18.76 3.89 2.22
C ALA A 29 18.24 3.00 3.36
N SER A 30 17.99 3.57 4.54
CA SER A 30 17.37 2.84 5.66
C SER A 30 15.85 2.75 5.53
N PHE A 31 15.22 3.74 4.89
CA PHE A 31 13.77 3.80 4.64
C PHE A 31 13.27 2.61 3.80
N LEU A 32 14.09 2.11 2.88
CA LEU A 32 13.74 1.00 1.98
C LEU A 32 13.92 -0.40 2.58
N ARG A 33 14.29 -0.52 3.87
CA ARG A 33 14.43 -1.82 4.56
C ARG A 33 13.14 -2.29 5.25
N HIS A 34 11.97 -1.88 4.76
CA HIS A 34 10.75 -2.60 5.12
C HIS A 34 10.68 -3.86 4.26
N HIS A 35 10.28 -4.97 4.90
CA HIS A 35 10.21 -6.28 4.29
C HIS A 35 9.24 -6.24 3.11
N THR A 36 9.67 -5.88 1.92
CA THR A 36 8.80 -5.82 0.75
C THR A 36 8.70 -7.23 0.14
N SER A 37 7.48 -7.68 -0.13
CA SER A 37 7.22 -8.86 -0.95
C SER A 37 6.98 -8.44 -2.39
N PHE A 38 7.62 -9.12 -3.32
CA PHE A 38 7.28 -9.00 -4.73
C PHE A 38 6.00 -9.80 -4.99
N VAL A 39 4.89 -9.11 -5.27
CA VAL A 39 3.61 -9.72 -5.63
C VAL A 39 3.25 -9.20 -7.02
N ASP A 40 3.18 -10.10 -8.00
CA ASP A 40 2.77 -9.82 -9.38
C ASP A 40 3.42 -8.56 -10.02
N GLY A 41 4.73 -8.36 -9.85
CA GLY A 41 5.44 -7.25 -10.49
C GLY A 41 5.59 -5.98 -9.65
N THR A 42 4.89 -5.87 -8.50
CA THR A 42 5.00 -4.71 -7.59
C THR A 42 5.55 -5.12 -6.21
N LEU A 43 6.38 -4.24 -5.62
CA LEU A 43 6.85 -4.39 -4.24
C LEU A 43 5.72 -3.98 -3.30
N HIS A 44 5.03 -4.96 -2.72
CA HIS A 44 4.03 -4.72 -1.69
C HIS A 44 4.69 -4.81 -0.29
N PRO A 45 4.50 -3.83 0.61
CA PRO A 45 5.06 -3.88 1.96
C PRO A 45 4.55 -5.09 2.75
N LYS A 46 5.44 -5.82 3.44
CA LYS A 46 5.03 -6.70 4.55
C LYS A 46 5.00 -5.83 5.80
N SER A 47 3.82 -5.33 6.11
CA SER A 47 3.55 -4.52 7.29
C SER A 47 2.26 -5.02 7.94
N GLN A 48 2.21 -4.95 9.27
CA GLN A 48 1.03 -5.35 10.07
C GLN A 48 -0.21 -4.49 9.79
N PHE A 49 0.00 -3.33 9.16
CA PHE A 49 -1.07 -2.41 8.80
C PHE A 49 -1.81 -2.84 7.54
N TYR A 50 -1.31 -3.84 6.80
CA TYR A 50 -2.01 -4.48 5.68
C TYR A 50 -2.54 -5.83 6.15
N GLN A 51 -3.86 -6.01 6.08
CA GLN A 51 -4.53 -7.22 6.56
C GLN A 51 -5.42 -7.80 5.48
N ARG A 52 -5.43 -9.13 5.39
CA ARG A 52 -6.20 -9.90 4.41
C ARG A 52 -6.90 -11.07 5.09
N GLY A 53 -7.98 -11.54 4.48
CA GLY A 53 -8.66 -12.76 4.90
C GLY A 53 -7.78 -14.01 4.68
N GLU A 54 -8.13 -15.09 5.37
CA GLU A 54 -7.42 -16.39 5.24
C GLU A 54 -7.54 -16.94 3.81
N GLU A 55 -8.69 -16.74 3.18
CA GLU A 55 -9.01 -17.20 1.82
C GLU A 55 -8.67 -16.16 0.74
N PHE A 56 -7.75 -15.23 1.01
CA PHE A 56 -7.46 -14.15 0.07
C PHE A 56 -6.91 -14.67 -1.27
N ASP A 57 -7.49 -14.22 -2.39
CA ASP A 57 -7.04 -14.54 -3.74
C ASP A 57 -5.70 -13.89 -4.06
N LEU A 58 -4.63 -14.69 -3.95
CA LEU A 58 -3.25 -14.27 -4.23
C LEU A 58 -3.00 -13.94 -5.72
N SER A 59 -3.93 -14.25 -6.63
CA SER A 59 -3.82 -13.90 -8.05
C SER A 59 -4.30 -12.48 -8.36
N VAL A 60 -4.94 -11.80 -7.41
CA VAL A 60 -5.43 -10.42 -7.62
C VAL A 60 -4.27 -9.47 -7.89
N LYS A 61 -4.42 -8.68 -8.95
CA LYS A 61 -3.41 -7.71 -9.39
C LYS A 61 -3.58 -6.38 -8.67
N ARG A 62 -2.52 -5.58 -8.68
CA ARG A 62 -2.51 -4.19 -8.16
C ARG A 62 -2.49 -3.13 -9.26
N ASP A 63 -2.64 -3.52 -10.52
CA ASP A 63 -2.69 -2.56 -11.63
C ASP A 63 -3.92 -1.67 -11.57
N ARG A 64 -5.06 -2.22 -11.12
CA ARG A 64 -6.34 -1.53 -10.95
C ARG A 64 -6.97 -1.93 -9.64
N GLY A 65 -7.72 -1.03 -9.04
CA GLY A 65 -8.41 -1.33 -7.79
C GLY A 65 -9.38 -0.24 -7.36
N VAL A 66 -10.33 -0.63 -6.53
CA VAL A 66 -11.22 0.28 -5.83
C VAL A 66 -10.62 0.57 -4.47
N VAL A 67 -10.50 1.86 -4.15
CA VAL A 67 -10.10 2.31 -2.82
C VAL A 67 -11.33 2.93 -2.17
N THR A 68 -11.65 2.49 -0.97
CA THR A 68 -12.70 3.09 -0.15
C THR A 68 -12.22 3.21 1.29
N CYS A 69 -12.94 3.96 2.11
CA CYS A 69 -12.56 4.24 3.49
C CYS A 69 -13.70 3.90 4.43
N MET A 70 -13.43 3.25 5.55
CA MET A 70 -14.47 2.80 6.48
C MET A 70 -14.09 3.02 7.94
N HIS A 71 -15.12 3.25 8.73
CA HIS A 71 -15.14 3.13 10.19
C HIS A 71 -16.37 2.29 10.58
N ASN A 72 -16.47 1.87 11.84
CA ASN A 72 -17.54 0.97 12.31
C ASN A 72 -18.97 1.43 11.97
N GLY A 73 -19.21 2.74 11.90
CA GLY A 73 -20.54 3.31 11.61
C GLY A 73 -21.03 3.10 10.18
N VAL A 74 -20.15 2.73 9.25
CA VAL A 74 -20.46 2.60 7.82
C VAL A 74 -20.17 1.22 7.24
N VAL A 75 -19.77 0.25 8.07
CA VAL A 75 -19.39 -1.10 7.63
C VAL A 75 -20.54 -1.81 6.90
N ALA A 76 -21.77 -1.66 7.36
CA ALA A 76 -22.93 -2.26 6.69
C ALA A 76 -23.14 -1.74 5.26
N MET A 77 -22.88 -0.44 5.05
CA MET A 77 -22.90 0.17 3.71
C MET A 77 -21.73 -0.35 2.87
N GLY A 78 -20.53 -0.41 3.47
CA GLY A 78 -19.34 -0.95 2.80
C GLY A 78 -19.51 -2.40 2.34
N VAL A 79 -20.08 -3.27 3.17
CA VAL A 79 -20.44 -4.65 2.79
C VAL A 79 -21.40 -4.67 1.61
N SER A 80 -22.38 -3.76 1.58
CA SER A 80 -23.35 -3.65 0.49
C SER A 80 -22.66 -3.22 -0.81
N LEU A 81 -21.82 -2.18 -0.76
CA LEU A 81 -21.03 -1.70 -1.89
C LEU A 81 -20.13 -2.81 -2.46
N ILE A 82 -19.38 -3.52 -1.62
CA ILE A 82 -18.48 -4.59 -2.06
C ILE A 82 -19.26 -5.69 -2.78
N ARG A 83 -20.40 -6.11 -2.23
CA ARG A 83 -21.26 -7.11 -2.88
C ARG A 83 -21.82 -6.63 -4.20
N GLU A 84 -22.26 -5.37 -4.27
CA GLU A 84 -22.75 -4.76 -5.50
C GLU A 84 -21.67 -4.74 -6.58
N LEU A 85 -20.45 -4.32 -6.25
CA LEU A 85 -19.30 -4.33 -7.17
C LEU A 85 -19.07 -5.74 -7.74
N ARG A 86 -19.10 -6.78 -6.89
CA ARG A 86 -18.95 -8.18 -7.35
C ARG A 86 -20.12 -8.63 -8.23
N CYS A 87 -21.36 -8.28 -7.88
CA CYS A 87 -22.54 -8.54 -8.70
C CYS A 87 -22.46 -7.87 -10.09
N LEU A 88 -21.85 -6.69 -10.18
CA LEU A 88 -21.59 -5.98 -11.44
C LEU A 88 -20.40 -6.54 -12.23
N GLY A 89 -19.71 -7.54 -11.68
CA GLY A 89 -18.60 -8.23 -12.34
C GLY A 89 -17.22 -7.62 -12.05
N ASN A 90 -17.08 -6.74 -11.05
CA ASN A 90 -15.77 -6.25 -10.64
C ASN A 90 -14.93 -7.41 -10.11
N GLN A 91 -13.73 -7.58 -10.67
CA GLN A 91 -12.76 -8.60 -10.29
C GLN A 91 -11.47 -7.97 -9.74
N GLU A 92 -11.40 -6.65 -9.68
CA GLU A 92 -10.21 -5.94 -9.21
C GLU A 92 -10.12 -5.95 -7.67
N LEU A 93 -8.92 -5.66 -7.15
CA LEU A 93 -8.65 -5.49 -5.72
C LEU A 93 -9.56 -4.41 -5.13
N VAL A 94 -10.09 -4.67 -3.94
CA VAL A 94 -10.75 -3.65 -3.11
C VAL A 94 -9.88 -3.38 -1.89
N GLN A 95 -9.32 -2.18 -1.78
CA GLN A 95 -8.63 -1.72 -0.58
C GLN A 95 -9.57 -0.88 0.27
N VAL A 96 -9.73 -1.28 1.53
CA VAL A 96 -10.50 -0.54 2.52
C VAL A 96 -9.56 0.08 3.53
N TYR A 97 -9.48 1.40 3.50
CA TYR A 97 -8.65 2.19 4.38
C TYR A 97 -9.38 2.54 5.67
N HIS A 98 -8.67 2.49 6.79
CA HIS A 98 -9.13 2.97 8.09
C HIS A 98 -7.97 3.58 8.88
N CYS A 99 -8.27 4.14 10.05
CA CYS A 99 -7.26 4.66 10.96
C CYS A 99 -7.42 4.04 12.35
N GLY A 100 -6.40 3.32 12.81
CA GLY A 100 -6.33 2.74 14.15
C GLY A 100 -7.61 1.99 14.55
N PRO A 101 -8.18 2.27 15.74
CA PRO A 101 -9.30 1.51 16.30
C PRO A 101 -10.68 1.87 15.73
N GLU A 102 -10.78 2.70 14.70
CA GLU A 102 -12.07 3.10 14.11
C GLU A 102 -12.81 1.97 13.42
N LEU A 103 -12.07 0.91 13.10
CA LEU A 103 -12.60 -0.34 12.57
C LEU A 103 -12.28 -1.46 13.57
N SER A 104 -13.31 -2.02 14.20
CA SER A 104 -13.15 -3.08 15.20
C SER A 104 -12.79 -4.42 14.55
N ASP A 105 -12.26 -5.35 15.33
CA ASP A 105 -11.87 -6.66 14.80
C ASP A 105 -13.07 -7.48 14.30
N GLU A 106 -14.27 -7.28 14.88
CA GLU A 106 -15.51 -7.86 14.37
C GLU A 106 -15.86 -7.32 12.98
N SER A 107 -15.74 -6.01 12.78
CA SER A 107 -15.95 -5.37 11.48
C SER A 107 -14.94 -5.86 10.44
N LYS A 108 -13.66 -5.99 10.82
CA LYS A 108 -12.62 -6.54 9.94
C LYS A 108 -12.94 -7.98 9.51
N LYS A 109 -13.29 -8.84 10.48
CA LYS A 109 -13.71 -10.24 10.21
C LYS A 109 -14.91 -10.31 9.28
N LEU A 110 -15.91 -9.44 9.49
CA LEU A 110 -17.07 -9.36 8.60
C LEU A 110 -16.65 -9.00 7.17
N LEU A 111 -15.80 -7.99 6.98
CA LEU A 111 -15.33 -7.58 5.65
C LEU A 111 -14.57 -8.72 4.95
N PHE A 112 -13.66 -9.40 5.64
CA PHE A 112 -12.95 -10.56 5.07
C PHE A 112 -13.86 -11.75 4.77
N SER A 113 -14.99 -11.89 5.47
CA SER A 113 -15.97 -12.94 5.19
C SER A 113 -16.83 -12.67 3.94
N VAL A 114 -16.80 -11.43 3.44
CA VAL A 114 -17.65 -10.97 2.34
C VAL A 114 -16.93 -11.07 0.99
N ASP A 115 -15.61 -10.91 0.96
CA ASP A 115 -14.83 -10.83 -0.28
C ASP A 115 -13.41 -11.37 -0.09
N ASP A 116 -13.00 -12.29 -0.97
CA ASP A 116 -11.66 -12.90 -1.00
C ASP A 116 -10.62 -11.99 -1.69
N ARG A 117 -11.05 -10.86 -2.26
CA ARG A 117 -10.21 -9.88 -2.96
C ARG A 117 -10.14 -8.54 -2.25
N LEU A 118 -10.38 -8.56 -0.94
CA LEU A 118 -10.38 -7.39 -0.08
C LEU A 118 -9.12 -7.33 0.80
N GLU A 119 -8.51 -6.15 0.85
CA GLU A 119 -7.38 -5.83 1.71
C GLU A 119 -7.74 -4.64 2.61
N LEU A 120 -7.51 -4.78 3.92
CA LEU A 120 -7.65 -3.68 4.87
C LEU A 120 -6.32 -2.98 5.09
N VAL A 121 -6.34 -1.66 5.18
CA VAL A 121 -5.13 -0.84 5.38
C VAL A 121 -5.33 0.17 6.52
N ASP A 122 -4.58 0.02 7.60
CA ASP A 122 -4.45 1.04 8.66
C ASP A 122 -3.40 2.08 8.26
N VAL A 123 -3.83 3.04 7.45
CA VAL A 123 -2.91 4.05 6.89
C VAL A 123 -2.32 4.98 7.94
N CYS A 124 -3.08 5.27 8.99
CA CYS A 124 -2.60 6.11 10.08
C CYS A 124 -1.46 5.42 10.83
N GLY A 125 -1.64 4.13 11.17
CA GLY A 125 -0.61 3.33 11.80
C GLY A 125 0.65 3.22 10.95
N ASP A 126 0.50 2.91 9.66
CA ASP A 126 1.63 2.73 8.72
C ASP A 126 2.44 4.01 8.56
N LEU A 127 1.78 5.15 8.35
CA LEU A 127 2.48 6.42 8.17
C LEU A 127 3.11 6.97 9.46
N VAL A 128 2.58 6.61 10.63
CA VAL A 128 3.22 6.92 11.92
C VAL A 128 4.44 6.05 12.14
N GLU A 129 4.37 4.74 11.85
CA GLU A 129 5.52 3.82 11.97
C GLU A 129 6.65 4.23 11.02
N GLN A 130 6.32 4.64 9.80
CA GLN A 130 7.27 5.16 8.81
C GLN A 130 7.80 6.57 9.12
N ARG A 131 7.33 7.20 10.21
CA ARG A 131 7.68 8.58 10.63
C ARG A 131 7.34 9.66 9.59
N VAL A 132 6.36 9.38 8.72
CA VAL A 132 5.82 10.35 7.76
C VAL A 132 4.83 11.29 8.46
N LEU A 133 4.03 10.76 9.38
CA LEU A 133 3.10 11.52 10.22
C LEU A 133 3.44 11.37 11.71
N SER A 134 3.14 12.41 12.49
CA SER A 134 3.04 12.28 13.94
C SER A 134 1.70 11.66 14.32
N GLN A 135 1.60 11.04 15.50
CA GLN A 135 0.32 10.52 16.01
C GLN A 135 -0.76 11.61 16.05
N GLU A 136 -0.40 12.83 16.50
CA GLU A 136 -1.32 13.97 16.55
C GLU A 136 -1.86 14.36 15.17
N MET A 137 -1.04 14.26 14.12
CA MET A 137 -1.47 14.53 12.75
C MET A 137 -2.34 13.40 12.22
N ALA A 138 -1.95 12.14 12.46
CA ALA A 138 -2.72 10.96 12.06
C ALA A 138 -4.14 10.99 12.66
N ASP A 139 -4.28 11.39 13.92
CA ASP A 139 -5.58 11.52 14.58
C ASP A 139 -6.50 12.57 13.93
N LYS A 140 -5.97 13.51 13.14
CA LYS A 140 -6.77 14.48 12.37
C LYS A 140 -7.36 13.88 11.10
N PHE A 141 -6.87 12.73 10.64
CA PHE A 141 -7.39 12.01 9.48
C PHE A 141 -8.49 11.00 9.81
N ARG A 142 -8.81 10.82 11.10
CA ARG A 142 -9.90 10.00 11.64
C ARG A 142 -11.29 10.58 11.37
N ASN A 143 -11.56 10.84 10.10
CA ASN A 143 -12.79 11.41 9.55
C ASN A 143 -12.72 11.31 8.02
N TRP A 144 -13.59 12.03 7.30
CA TRP A 144 -13.65 12.05 5.85
C TRP A 144 -12.34 12.44 5.13
N TRP A 145 -11.39 13.10 5.79
CA TRP A 145 -10.07 13.45 5.25
C TRP A 145 -9.14 12.25 5.06
N ILE A 146 -9.49 11.06 5.55
CA ILE A 146 -8.75 9.83 5.26
C ILE A 146 -8.69 9.54 3.75
N LYS A 147 -9.66 10.01 2.95
CA LYS A 147 -9.77 9.74 1.51
C LYS A 147 -8.53 10.22 0.71
N PRO A 148 -8.11 11.50 0.81
CA PRO A 148 -6.83 11.94 0.26
C PRO A 148 -5.62 11.12 0.75
N LEU A 149 -5.60 10.74 2.03
CA LEU A 149 -4.52 9.96 2.60
C LEU A 149 -4.44 8.56 1.97
N ALA A 150 -5.58 7.92 1.79
CA ALA A 150 -5.70 6.62 1.13
C ALA A 150 -5.20 6.67 -0.32
N THR A 151 -5.59 7.72 -1.05
CA THR A 151 -5.17 7.92 -2.45
C THR A 151 -3.68 8.20 -2.57
N TYR A 152 -3.10 8.94 -1.63
CA TYR A 152 -1.65 9.17 -1.58
C TYR A 152 -0.86 7.90 -1.24
N HIS A 153 -1.42 7.06 -0.36
CA HIS A 153 -0.74 5.92 0.22
C HIS A 153 -0.80 4.64 -0.62
N THR A 154 -1.89 4.42 -1.35
CA THR A 154 -2.14 3.16 -2.06
C THR A 154 -1.04 2.80 -3.05
N ASP A 155 -0.73 1.51 -3.11
CA ASP A 155 0.18 0.91 -4.07
C ASP A 155 -0.55 0.41 -5.33
N VAL A 156 -1.86 0.67 -5.45
CA VAL A 156 -2.64 0.43 -6.65
C VAL A 156 -2.31 1.48 -7.70
N ARG A 157 -1.97 1.05 -8.92
CA ARG A 157 -1.52 1.95 -9.99
C ARG A 157 -2.65 2.81 -10.56
N HIS A 158 -3.82 2.22 -10.79
CA HIS A 158 -5.00 2.91 -11.33
C HIS A 158 -6.15 2.77 -10.34
N VAL A 159 -6.42 3.87 -9.63
CA VAL A 159 -7.34 3.89 -8.49
C VAL A 159 -8.69 4.45 -8.91
N MET A 160 -9.75 3.75 -8.51
CA MET A 160 -11.09 4.33 -8.39
C MET A 160 -11.36 4.54 -6.90
N LEU A 161 -11.28 5.80 -6.45
CA LEU A 161 -11.68 6.16 -5.10
C LEU A 161 -13.22 6.21 -5.06
N MET A 162 -13.84 5.38 -4.23
CA MET A 162 -15.29 5.31 -4.07
C MET A 162 -15.69 5.61 -2.64
N ASP A 163 -16.79 6.36 -2.51
CA ASP A 163 -17.40 6.60 -1.21
C ASP A 163 -18.19 5.35 -0.79
N VAL A 164 -18.28 5.13 0.52
CA VAL A 164 -18.91 3.91 1.07
C VAL A 164 -20.43 3.90 0.86
N ASP A 165 -21.01 5.07 0.62
CA ASP A 165 -22.43 5.32 0.35
C ASP A 165 -22.73 5.51 -1.15
N ASP A 166 -21.77 5.23 -2.03
CA ASP A 166 -22.02 5.17 -3.46
C ASP A 166 -22.94 3.99 -3.82
N ILE A 167 -23.83 4.22 -4.79
CA ILE A 167 -24.72 3.21 -5.36
C ILE A 167 -24.46 3.12 -6.85
N SER A 168 -24.15 1.92 -7.33
CA SER A 168 -23.84 1.65 -8.72
C SER A 168 -25.07 1.13 -9.47
N VAL A 169 -25.58 1.92 -10.41
CA VAL A 169 -26.71 1.53 -11.27
C VAL A 169 -26.19 1.19 -12.68
N LYS A 170 -26.74 0.14 -13.27
CA LYS A 170 -26.41 -0.33 -14.64
C LYS A 170 -27.42 0.14 -15.67
#